data_AF-R9TKC4-F1
#
_entry.id   AF-R9TKC4-F1
#
_cell.length_a   1.000
_cell.length_b   1.000
_cell.length_c   1.000
_cell.angle_alpha   90.00
_cell.angle_beta   90.00
_cell.angle_gamma   90.00
#
_symmetry.space_group_name_H-M   'P 1'
#
loop_
_entity.id
_entity.type
_entity.pdbx_description
1 polymer ?
#
loop_
_entity_poly.entity_id
_entity_poly.type
_entity_poly.pdbx_seq_one_letter_code
_entity_poly.pdbx_strand_id
1 'polypeptide(L)'
;MSSTTATALAAVALLAFLVVAPAVASAQSSLDCQNVWSGPSVNNSVLKCLSNPERLKDQWRYLAFPGFCALFFVVFLVSFPVVFIGIVCCCKARPRKNTGTSRCCLWMWVVYVLLWSAGVAFLVIFGAKLLGTSVPSIIDNTLGGPLHYFNNTGEKIIDFTSTWSSGKRESIDFVDLDLSAFTNVSTKVNDFLTDARHVLSAYIAWVPIVSYCVGGMGVGLMLLVVVSAYCRCCVPHMPYCLSCVYWIFGIVCALLAVVGTVLAYLAMIACGEVQLQYHRQPGMFQWYLVPYCEETFQFAKINQEVNDVEKTRSNEACKTLLKSCDNDPLMYPASVGSTSPLLCGNGITSADECPDLESMVSVIRATRVKAATAACPVANQSCTLLECAANCTQDTGRELAAEILQVAAYANNASIALSYARPLLDCNFVLDKLLGAMDDCNDLKTGTMMLGTGFFVGGLMFGLAIYIMFRGSCIWGSTSVTTTERMK
;
A
#
# COMPACT_ATOMS: atom_id res chain seq x y z
N MET A 1 -8.72 -7.36 50.41
CA MET A 1 -9.66 -6.82 49.40
C MET A 1 -10.70 -7.87 49.09
N SER A 2 -12.00 -7.53 49.11
CA SER A 2 -13.05 -8.51 48.79
C SER A 2 -12.96 -8.90 47.31
N SER A 3 -13.24 -10.16 46.99
CA SER A 3 -13.28 -10.67 45.61
C SER A 3 -14.14 -9.80 44.67
N THR A 4 -15.16 -9.13 45.19
CA THR A 4 -16.04 -8.19 44.45
C THR A 4 -15.35 -6.89 44.04
N THR A 5 -14.48 -6.32 44.89
CA THR A 5 -13.70 -5.11 44.54
C THR A 5 -12.65 -5.37 43.46
N ALA A 6 -12.02 -6.55 43.47
CA ALA A 6 -11.05 -6.95 42.45
C ALA A 6 -11.72 -7.22 41.09
N THR A 7 -12.89 -7.86 41.07
CA THR A 7 -13.65 -8.07 39.83
C THR A 7 -14.23 -6.79 39.24
N ALA A 8 -14.65 -5.83 40.08
CA ALA A 8 -15.13 -4.53 39.63
C ALA A 8 -13.99 -3.69 39.05
N LEU A 9 -12.82 -3.68 39.68
CA LEU A 9 -11.61 -3.02 39.14
C LEU A 9 -11.15 -3.66 37.83
N ALA A 10 -11.18 -4.99 37.73
CA ALA A 10 -10.86 -5.69 36.48
C ALA A 10 -11.85 -5.34 35.36
N ALA A 11 -13.16 -5.29 35.64
CA ALA A 11 -14.18 -4.93 34.66
C ALA A 11 -14.11 -3.46 34.22
N VAL A 12 -13.82 -2.53 35.13
CA VAL A 12 -13.61 -1.11 34.82
C VAL A 12 -12.33 -0.91 34.02
N ALA A 13 -11.24 -1.61 34.35
CA ALA A 13 -10.01 -1.59 33.56
C ALA A 13 -10.24 -2.15 32.15
N LEU A 14 -11.06 -3.19 32.02
CA LEU A 14 -11.43 -3.81 30.73
C LEU A 14 -12.29 -2.91 29.86
N LEU A 15 -13.28 -2.22 30.47
CA LEU A 15 -14.11 -1.24 29.79
C LEU A 15 -13.29 -0.01 29.37
N ALA A 16 -12.39 0.48 30.20
CA ALA A 16 -11.45 1.55 29.84
C ALA A 16 -10.54 1.12 28.67
N PHE A 17 -10.06 -0.13 28.66
CA PHE A 17 -9.23 -0.66 27.57
C PHE A 17 -9.99 -0.78 26.25
N LEU A 18 -11.26 -1.19 26.29
CA LEU A 18 -12.15 -1.28 25.13
C LEU A 18 -12.55 0.08 24.57
N VAL A 19 -12.56 1.13 25.39
CA VAL A 19 -12.75 2.52 24.95
C VAL A 19 -11.46 3.11 24.36
N VAL A 20 -10.29 2.68 24.83
CA VAL A 20 -8.99 3.12 24.30
C VAL A 20 -8.69 2.50 22.93
N ALA A 21 -9.03 1.23 22.69
CA ALA A 21 -8.80 0.55 21.41
C ALA A 21 -9.31 1.32 20.16
N PRO A 22 -10.55 1.85 20.10
CA PRO A 22 -11.00 2.68 18.98
C PRO A 22 -10.33 4.06 18.90
N ALA A 23 -9.82 4.61 20.01
CA ALA A 23 -9.02 5.84 19.99
C ALA A 23 -7.64 5.60 19.36
N VAL A 24 -7.04 4.42 19.55
CA VAL A 24 -5.79 4.03 18.85
C VAL A 24 -6.05 3.75 17.37
N ALA A 25 -7.21 3.20 17.03
CA ALA A 25 -7.63 2.94 15.66
C ALA A 25 -7.91 4.22 14.84
N SER A 26 -8.19 5.35 15.48
CA SER A 26 -8.42 6.64 14.81
C SER A 26 -7.15 7.49 14.71
N ALA A 27 -6.15 7.25 15.56
CA ALA A 27 -4.86 7.93 15.46
C ALA A 27 -4.07 7.44 14.23
N GLN A 28 -3.45 8.39 13.53
CA GLN A 28 -2.51 8.12 12.47
C GLN A 28 -1.12 7.97 13.08
N SER A 29 -0.45 6.85 12.82
CA SER A 29 0.90 6.56 13.35
C SER A 29 1.83 6.30 12.19
N SER A 30 2.99 6.96 12.19
CA SER A 30 4.13 6.70 11.30
C SER A 30 5.23 5.94 12.04
N LEU A 31 6.36 5.66 11.39
CA LEU A 31 7.55 5.14 12.07
C LEU A 31 8.22 6.18 12.95
N ASP A 32 8.00 7.46 12.66
CA ASP A 32 8.63 8.60 13.31
C ASP A 32 10.16 8.62 13.20
N CYS A 33 10.70 8.04 12.11
CA CYS A 33 12.14 8.03 11.85
C CYS A 33 12.74 9.44 11.71
N GLN A 34 11.90 10.44 11.42
CA GLN A 34 12.30 11.84 11.38
C GLN A 34 12.80 12.38 12.72
N ASN A 35 12.43 11.74 13.84
CA ASN A 35 12.93 12.13 15.17
C ASN A 35 14.30 11.50 15.49
N VAL A 36 14.75 10.51 14.70
CA VAL A 36 16.02 9.81 14.90
C VAL A 36 17.08 10.30 13.93
N TRP A 37 16.68 10.68 12.72
CA TRP A 37 17.59 11.15 11.67
C TRP A 37 17.69 12.68 11.70
N SER A 38 18.82 13.22 11.23
CA SER A 38 19.02 14.68 11.14
C SER A 38 18.48 15.28 9.84
N GLY A 39 18.07 14.44 8.89
CA GLY A 39 17.53 14.86 7.60
C GLY A 39 17.54 13.73 6.56
N PRO A 40 17.19 14.04 5.29
CA PRO A 40 17.19 13.08 4.19
C PRO A 40 18.60 12.58 3.87
N SER A 41 18.80 11.26 3.83
CA SER A 41 20.08 10.64 3.48
C SER A 41 19.93 9.16 3.16
N VAL A 42 20.71 8.67 2.19
CA VAL A 42 20.82 7.24 1.87
C VAL A 42 21.51 6.45 2.97
N ASN A 43 22.36 7.12 3.75
CA ASN A 43 23.07 6.52 4.88
C ASN A 43 22.18 6.37 6.13
N ASN A 44 20.92 6.81 6.06
CA ASN A 44 19.95 6.59 7.12
C ASN A 44 19.68 5.09 7.28
N SER A 45 19.99 4.56 8.45
CA SER A 45 19.75 3.14 8.72
C SER A 45 18.33 2.93 9.23
N VAL A 46 17.50 2.27 8.41
CA VAL A 46 16.15 1.83 8.79
C VAL A 46 16.18 0.97 10.05
N LEU A 47 17.15 0.05 10.16
CA LEU A 47 17.31 -0.80 11.34
C LEU A 47 17.61 0.03 12.60
N LYS A 48 18.47 1.06 12.52
CA LYS A 48 18.74 1.97 13.64
C LYS A 48 17.51 2.78 14.03
N CYS A 49 16.68 3.20 13.07
CA CYS A 49 15.40 3.84 13.38
C CYS A 49 14.49 2.88 14.14
N LEU A 50 14.25 1.68 13.59
CA LEU A 50 13.33 0.69 14.16
C LEU A 50 13.74 0.25 15.58
N SER A 51 15.05 0.10 15.81
CA SER A 51 15.62 -0.31 17.10
C SER A 51 15.88 0.84 18.09
N ASN A 52 15.60 2.09 17.72
CA ASN A 52 15.84 3.22 18.61
C ASN A 52 14.91 3.18 19.85
N PRO A 53 15.48 3.16 21.08
CA PRO A 53 14.70 3.01 22.30
C PRO A 53 13.89 4.27 22.67
N GLU A 54 14.35 5.48 22.32
CA GLU A 54 13.62 6.72 22.58
C GLU A 54 12.39 6.83 21.67
N ARG A 55 12.53 6.50 20.39
CA ARG A 55 11.42 6.37 19.44
C ARG A 55 10.38 5.35 19.92
N LEU A 56 10.82 4.17 20.33
CA LEU A 56 9.94 3.13 20.87
C LEU A 56 9.22 3.58 22.14
N LYS A 57 9.91 4.37 22.98
CA LYS A 57 9.34 4.96 24.18
C LYS A 57 8.29 6.02 23.86
N ASP A 58 8.49 6.86 22.85
CA ASP A 58 7.49 7.86 22.45
C ASP A 58 6.24 7.23 21.82
N GLN A 59 6.42 6.11 21.12
CA GLN A 59 5.33 5.33 20.52
C GLN A 59 4.70 4.29 21.48
N TRP A 60 5.00 4.36 22.78
CA TRP A 60 4.54 3.37 23.77
C TRP A 60 3.03 3.13 23.74
N ARG A 61 2.23 4.15 23.41
CA ARG A 61 0.76 4.07 23.34
C ARG A 61 0.29 3.06 22.28
N TYR A 62 1.01 2.96 21.16
CA TYR A 62 0.70 2.05 20.07
C TYR A 62 1.20 0.63 20.34
N LEU A 63 2.30 0.49 21.08
CA LEU A 63 2.89 -0.79 21.51
C LEU A 63 2.22 -1.39 22.74
N ALA A 64 1.52 -0.58 23.54
CA ALA A 64 0.85 -1.01 24.76
C ALA A 64 -0.22 -2.09 24.49
N PHE A 65 -0.98 -1.96 23.40
CA PHE A 65 -2.07 -2.89 23.09
C PHE A 65 -1.54 -4.28 22.70
N PRO A 66 -0.62 -4.43 21.71
CA PRO A 66 0.03 -5.71 21.43
C PRO A 66 0.76 -6.30 22.66
N GLY A 67 1.46 -5.45 23.42
CA GLY A 67 2.16 -5.87 24.63
C GLY A 67 1.22 -6.44 25.70
N PHE A 68 0.05 -5.81 25.87
CA PHE A 68 -0.98 -6.31 26.78
C PHE A 68 -1.60 -7.63 26.27
N CYS A 69 -1.86 -7.76 24.97
CA CYS A 69 -2.32 -9.02 24.39
C CYS A 69 -1.31 -10.16 24.61
N ALA A 70 -0.01 -9.88 24.46
CA ALA A 70 1.05 -10.85 24.69
C ALA A 70 1.12 -11.26 26.18
N LEU A 71 1.05 -10.29 27.09
CA LEU A 71 1.01 -10.55 28.52
C LEU A 71 -0.24 -11.35 28.91
N PHE A 72 -1.41 -10.99 28.35
CA PHE A 72 -2.66 -11.71 28.56
C PHE A 72 -2.55 -13.16 28.08
N PHE A 73 -1.96 -13.41 26.91
CA PHE A 73 -1.69 -14.76 26.40
C PHE A 73 -0.84 -15.58 27.39
N VAL A 74 0.28 -15.04 27.88
CA VAL A 74 1.15 -15.72 28.85
C VAL A 74 0.40 -16.01 30.16
N VAL A 75 -0.31 -15.01 30.69
CA VAL A 75 -1.11 -15.17 31.91
C VAL A 75 -2.19 -16.23 31.72
N PHE A 76 -2.89 -16.24 30.59
CA PHE A 76 -3.95 -17.20 30.30
C PHE A 76 -3.40 -18.64 30.14
N LEU A 77 -2.24 -18.79 29.50
CA LEU A 77 -1.55 -20.06 29.31
C LEU A 77 -1.12 -20.67 30.65
N VAL A 78 -0.57 -19.86 31.56
CA VAL A 78 0.00 -20.34 32.84
C VAL A 78 -1.05 -20.44 33.96
N SER A 79 -1.99 -19.50 34.05
CA SER A 79 -2.93 -19.43 35.18
C SER A 79 -3.90 -20.61 35.22
N PHE A 80 -4.39 -21.07 34.06
CA PHE A 80 -5.37 -22.16 34.02
C PHE A 80 -4.80 -23.50 34.54
N PRO A 81 -3.64 -24.01 34.07
CA PRO A 81 -3.05 -25.23 34.63
C PRO A 81 -2.81 -25.14 36.15
N VAL A 82 -2.32 -24.00 36.64
CA VAL A 82 -2.05 -23.80 38.08
C VAL A 82 -3.34 -23.84 38.89
N VAL A 83 -4.39 -23.14 38.45
CA VAL A 83 -5.70 -23.12 39.13
C VAL A 83 -6.39 -24.48 39.02
N PHE A 84 -6.31 -25.13 37.86
CA PHE A 84 -6.89 -26.46 37.65
C PHE A 84 -6.26 -27.50 38.59
N ILE A 85 -4.94 -27.55 38.68
CA ILE A 85 -4.21 -28.43 39.62
C ILE A 85 -4.57 -28.09 41.06
N GLY A 86 -4.59 -26.81 41.44
CA GLY A 86 -4.96 -26.39 42.80
C GLY A 86 -6.40 -26.78 43.20
N ILE A 87 -7.35 -26.70 42.28
CA ILE A 87 -8.74 -27.10 42.53
C ILE A 87 -8.86 -28.63 42.61
N VAL A 88 -8.26 -29.36 41.66
CA VAL A 88 -8.32 -30.82 41.62
C VAL A 88 -7.56 -31.48 42.78
N CYS A 89 -6.41 -30.94 43.17
CA CYS A 89 -5.57 -31.50 44.24
C CYS A 89 -5.95 -31.01 45.66
N CYS A 90 -6.49 -29.79 45.82
CA CYS A 90 -6.64 -29.19 47.16
C CYS A 90 -8.06 -28.77 47.56
N CYS A 91 -9.08 -28.82 46.68
CA CYS A 91 -10.42 -28.35 47.05
C CYS A 91 -11.39 -29.47 47.50
N LYS A 92 -11.39 -29.75 48.82
CA LYS A 92 -12.64 -30.07 49.56
C LYS A 92 -13.27 -28.76 50.03
N ALA A 93 -13.84 -27.97 49.12
CA ALA A 93 -14.46 -26.69 49.49
C ALA A 93 -15.79 -26.94 50.24
N ARG A 94 -15.83 -26.59 51.54
CA ARG A 94 -17.08 -26.64 52.34
C ARG A 94 -18.10 -25.63 51.79
N PRO A 95 -19.38 -26.00 51.65
CA PRO A 95 -20.41 -25.10 51.14
C PRO A 95 -20.65 -23.94 52.11
N ARG A 96 -20.48 -22.70 51.64
CA ARG A 96 -20.75 -21.49 52.43
C ARG A 96 -22.24 -21.13 52.27
N LYS A 97 -22.92 -20.87 53.40
CA LYS A 97 -24.39 -20.74 53.61
C LYS A 97 -25.19 -19.68 52.81
N ASN A 98 -24.65 -19.01 51.78
CA ASN A 98 -25.36 -17.95 51.02
C ASN A 98 -25.60 -18.33 49.55
N THR A 99 -26.52 -19.26 49.29
CA THR A 99 -26.78 -19.83 47.96
C THR A 99 -27.63 -18.94 47.03
N GLY A 100 -28.51 -18.08 47.57
CA GLY A 100 -29.41 -17.23 46.77
C GLY A 100 -28.70 -16.12 45.98
N THR A 101 -27.95 -15.24 46.67
CA THR A 101 -27.23 -14.10 46.06
C THR A 101 -26.13 -14.56 45.10
N SER A 102 -25.49 -15.70 45.40
CA SER A 102 -24.45 -16.29 44.55
C SER A 102 -24.99 -16.83 43.22
N ARG A 103 -26.27 -17.26 43.16
CA ARG A 103 -26.93 -17.75 41.93
C ARG A 103 -27.29 -16.61 40.99
N CYS A 104 -27.81 -15.51 41.54
CA CYS A 104 -28.17 -14.33 40.77
C CYS A 104 -26.91 -13.68 40.13
N CYS A 105 -25.81 -13.62 40.90
CA CYS A 105 -24.51 -13.16 40.40
C CYS A 105 -23.94 -14.06 39.29
N LEU A 106 -24.07 -15.39 39.38
CA LEU A 106 -23.59 -16.31 38.34
C LEU A 106 -24.39 -16.17 37.02
N TRP A 107 -25.71 -16.01 37.09
CA TRP A 107 -26.55 -15.77 35.91
C TRP A 107 -26.23 -14.46 35.21
N MET A 108 -25.86 -13.42 35.95
CA MET A 108 -25.37 -12.16 35.37
C MET A 108 -24.14 -12.39 34.48
N TRP A 109 -23.18 -13.19 34.94
CA TRP A 109 -21.99 -13.53 34.14
C TRP A 109 -22.32 -14.40 32.92
N VAL A 110 -23.29 -15.33 33.03
CA VAL A 110 -23.76 -16.12 31.88
C VAL A 110 -24.35 -15.21 30.79
N VAL A 111 -25.20 -14.25 31.17
CA VAL A 111 -25.78 -13.28 30.22
C VAL A 111 -24.69 -12.40 29.60
N TYR A 112 -23.73 -11.97 30.40
CA TYR A 112 -22.60 -11.16 29.92
C TYR A 112 -21.77 -11.90 28.86
N VAL A 113 -21.43 -13.16 29.12
CA VAL A 113 -20.66 -13.99 28.18
C VAL A 113 -21.40 -14.20 26.86
N LEU A 114 -22.73 -14.35 26.88
CA LEU A 114 -23.53 -14.43 25.65
C LEU A 114 -23.51 -13.14 24.84
N LEU A 115 -23.71 -11.99 25.48
CA LEU A 115 -23.65 -10.69 24.81
C LEU A 115 -22.27 -10.44 24.20
N TRP A 116 -21.22 -10.82 24.92
CA TRP A 116 -19.84 -10.69 24.44
C TRP A 116 -19.55 -11.65 23.29
N SER A 117 -20.13 -12.85 23.28
CA SER A 117 -19.97 -13.80 22.17
C SER A 117 -20.52 -13.27 20.84
N ALA A 118 -21.66 -12.56 20.88
CA ALA A 118 -22.21 -11.92 19.70
C ALA A 118 -21.31 -10.77 19.20
N GLY A 119 -20.77 -9.95 20.12
CA GLY A 119 -19.82 -8.89 19.78
C GLY A 119 -18.50 -9.42 19.22
N VAL A 120 -17.96 -10.49 19.78
CA VAL A 120 -16.75 -11.18 19.29
C VAL A 120 -16.98 -11.74 17.89
N ALA A 121 -18.11 -12.43 17.68
CA ALA A 121 -18.46 -12.95 16.36
C ALA A 121 -18.54 -11.83 15.32
N PHE A 122 -19.20 -10.71 15.65
CA PHE A 122 -19.24 -9.54 14.77
C PHE A 122 -17.83 -9.03 14.44
N LEU A 123 -17.01 -8.73 15.44
CA LEU A 123 -15.67 -8.17 15.24
C LEU A 123 -14.75 -9.09 14.43
N VAL A 124 -14.78 -10.40 14.70
CA VAL A 124 -13.94 -11.38 14.02
C VAL A 124 -14.43 -11.62 12.58
N ILE A 125 -15.73 -11.77 12.35
CA ILE A 125 -16.31 -12.00 11.01
C ILE A 125 -16.10 -10.77 10.11
N PHE A 126 -16.46 -9.58 10.59
CA PHE A 126 -16.32 -8.36 9.81
C PHE A 126 -14.85 -7.98 9.62
N GLY A 127 -14.03 -8.09 10.66
CA GLY A 127 -12.58 -7.84 10.57
C GLY A 127 -11.88 -8.77 9.57
N ALA A 128 -12.21 -10.07 9.59
CA ALA A 128 -11.65 -11.04 8.65
C ALA A 128 -12.14 -10.82 7.22
N LYS A 129 -13.41 -10.42 7.03
CA LYS A 129 -13.95 -10.08 5.71
C LYS A 129 -13.24 -8.86 5.11
N LEU A 130 -13.09 -7.78 5.89
CA LEU A 130 -12.32 -6.60 5.49
C LEU A 130 -10.90 -6.99 5.08
N LEU A 131 -10.18 -7.72 5.93
CA LEU A 131 -8.82 -8.15 5.61
C LEU A 131 -8.75 -9.05 4.37
N GLY A 132 -9.73 -9.93 4.21
CA GLY A 132 -9.86 -10.82 3.06
C GLY A 132 -10.12 -10.10 1.74
N THR A 133 -10.68 -8.89 1.76
CA THR A 133 -10.90 -8.07 0.56
C THR A 133 -9.81 -7.04 0.33
N SER A 134 -9.29 -6.39 1.39
CA SER A 134 -8.33 -5.29 1.27
C SER A 134 -6.97 -5.77 0.77
N VAL A 135 -6.44 -6.90 1.27
CA VAL A 135 -5.10 -7.34 0.88
C VAL A 135 -5.02 -7.77 -0.59
N PRO A 136 -5.98 -8.58 -1.13
CA PRO A 136 -6.02 -8.86 -2.56
C PRO A 136 -6.27 -7.60 -3.40
N SER A 137 -7.14 -6.69 -2.96
CA SER A 137 -7.39 -5.40 -3.64
C SER A 137 -6.10 -4.60 -3.80
N ILE A 138 -5.29 -4.46 -2.74
CA ILE A 138 -4.02 -3.74 -2.81
C ILE A 138 -3.06 -4.39 -3.83
N ILE A 139 -2.97 -5.72 -3.85
CA ILE A 139 -2.11 -6.45 -4.80
C ILE A 139 -2.62 -6.26 -6.24
N ASP A 140 -3.91 -6.44 -6.47
CA ASP A 140 -4.53 -6.32 -7.79
C ASP A 140 -4.48 -4.87 -8.29
N ASN A 141 -4.68 -3.87 -7.42
CA ASN A 141 -4.52 -2.46 -7.74
C ASN A 141 -3.07 -2.10 -8.05
N THR A 142 -2.09 -2.74 -7.39
CA THR A 142 -0.66 -2.54 -7.67
C THR A 142 -0.27 -3.11 -9.05
N LEU A 143 -0.78 -4.30 -9.39
CA LEU A 143 -0.53 -4.94 -10.69
C LEU A 143 -1.28 -4.23 -11.83
N GLY A 144 -2.55 -3.89 -11.62
CA GLY A 144 -3.43 -3.30 -12.62
C GLY A 144 -3.28 -1.80 -12.82
N GLY A 145 -2.78 -1.07 -11.80
CA GLY A 145 -2.62 0.38 -11.85
C GLY A 145 -1.17 0.79 -12.11
N PRO A 146 -0.31 0.87 -11.08
CA PRO A 146 1.05 1.37 -11.19
C PRO A 146 1.92 0.57 -12.17
N LEU A 147 1.91 -0.76 -12.09
CA LEU A 147 2.75 -1.59 -12.96
C LEU A 147 2.29 -1.56 -14.43
N HIS A 148 0.98 -1.62 -14.67
CA HIS A 148 0.41 -1.41 -16.00
C HIS A 148 0.73 -0.01 -16.54
N TYR A 149 0.66 1.03 -15.70
CA TYR A 149 1.04 2.39 -16.07
C TYR A 149 2.50 2.46 -16.51
N PHE A 150 3.44 1.88 -15.75
CA PHE A 150 4.86 1.87 -16.12
C PHE A 150 5.11 1.11 -17.42
N ASN A 151 4.49 -0.07 -17.59
CA ASN A 151 4.63 -0.86 -18.82
C ASN A 151 4.06 -0.13 -20.05
N ASN A 152 2.84 0.42 -19.95
CA ASN A 152 2.20 1.17 -21.02
C ASN A 152 2.96 2.47 -21.35
N THR A 153 3.54 3.12 -20.34
CA THR A 153 4.36 4.32 -20.55
C THR A 153 5.66 3.95 -21.27
N GLY A 154 6.31 2.84 -20.90
CA GLY A 154 7.46 2.29 -21.62
C GLY A 154 7.15 1.97 -23.08
N GLU A 155 6.04 1.28 -23.36
CA GLU A 155 5.59 0.99 -24.72
C GLU A 155 5.33 2.26 -25.54
N LYS A 156 4.69 3.27 -24.95
CA LYS A 156 4.47 4.57 -25.62
C LYS A 156 5.78 5.27 -25.96
N ILE A 157 6.75 5.28 -25.03
CA ILE A 157 8.08 5.87 -25.29
C ILE A 157 8.71 5.18 -26.50
N ILE A 158 8.71 3.85 -26.54
CA ILE A 158 9.26 3.07 -27.65
C ILE A 158 8.50 3.34 -28.96
N ASP A 159 7.17 3.43 -28.92
CA ASP A 159 6.35 3.72 -30.10
C ASP A 159 6.66 5.10 -30.71
N PHE A 160 6.85 6.12 -29.88
CA PHE A 160 7.18 7.45 -30.35
C PHE A 160 8.64 7.57 -30.84
N THR A 161 9.54 6.69 -30.40
CA THR A 161 10.94 6.68 -30.83
C THR A 161 11.26 5.63 -31.89
N SER A 162 10.25 4.97 -32.46
CA SER A 162 10.43 3.95 -33.50
C SER A 162 9.73 4.31 -34.82
N THR A 163 10.30 3.82 -35.92
CA THR A 163 9.69 3.87 -37.25
C THR A 163 8.92 2.61 -37.56
N TRP A 164 7.78 2.78 -38.22
CA TRP A 164 6.89 1.69 -38.67
C TRP A 164 6.86 1.52 -40.19
N SER A 165 7.81 2.14 -40.90
CA SER A 165 7.87 2.20 -42.37
C SER A 165 7.96 0.84 -43.04
N SER A 166 8.50 -0.19 -42.37
CA SER A 166 8.61 -1.56 -42.86
C SER A 166 7.47 -2.48 -42.40
N GLY A 167 6.51 -1.97 -41.61
CA GLY A 167 5.52 -2.78 -40.91
C GLY A 167 6.08 -3.55 -39.69
N LYS A 168 7.36 -3.34 -39.36
CA LYS A 168 8.01 -3.82 -38.13
C LYS A 168 8.56 -2.62 -37.34
N ARG A 169 8.65 -2.77 -36.02
CA ARG A 169 9.19 -1.76 -35.12
C ARG A 169 10.72 -1.71 -35.29
N GLU A 170 11.23 -0.60 -35.83
CA GLU A 170 12.66 -0.36 -36.01
C GLU A 170 13.07 0.88 -35.19
N SER A 171 14.16 0.78 -34.41
CA SER A 171 14.71 1.90 -33.67
C SER A 171 15.30 2.93 -34.63
N ILE A 172 15.03 4.21 -34.39
CA ILE A 172 15.64 5.28 -35.18
C ILE A 172 17.10 5.43 -34.73
N ASP A 173 18.06 5.33 -35.65
CA ASP A 173 19.52 5.48 -35.38
C ASP A 173 19.89 6.78 -34.63
N PHE A 174 18.98 7.73 -34.57
CA PHE A 174 19.11 9.02 -33.89
C PHE A 174 18.92 8.95 -32.36
N VAL A 175 18.22 7.94 -31.83
CA VAL A 175 17.86 7.81 -30.42
C VAL A 175 18.12 6.37 -29.94
N ASP A 176 19.33 6.11 -29.45
CA ASP A 176 19.66 4.85 -28.78
C ASP A 176 19.26 4.96 -27.29
N LEU A 177 18.01 4.57 -26.99
CA LEU A 177 17.45 4.59 -25.64
C LEU A 177 17.60 3.20 -25.01
N ASP A 178 18.57 3.07 -24.10
CA ASP A 178 18.73 1.86 -23.30
C ASP A 178 17.66 1.79 -22.18
N LEU A 179 16.52 1.16 -22.47
CA LEU A 179 15.46 0.87 -21.49
C LEU A 179 15.70 -0.45 -20.71
N SER A 180 16.87 -1.09 -20.84
CA SER A 180 17.15 -2.37 -20.19
C SER A 180 17.08 -2.28 -18.66
N ALA A 181 17.49 -1.16 -18.07
CA ALA A 181 17.40 -0.92 -16.63
C ALA A 181 15.94 -0.84 -16.16
N PHE A 182 15.08 -0.14 -16.89
CA PHE A 182 13.66 0.02 -16.55
C PHE A 182 12.88 -1.27 -16.71
N THR A 183 13.13 -2.02 -17.79
CA THR A 183 12.52 -3.33 -18.03
C THR A 183 12.96 -4.36 -17.00
N ASN A 184 14.24 -4.37 -16.58
CA ASN A 184 14.74 -5.27 -15.53
C ASN A 184 14.09 -4.98 -14.16
N VAL A 185 13.94 -3.71 -13.78
CA VAL A 185 13.23 -3.30 -12.55
C VAL A 185 11.74 -3.69 -12.63
N SER A 186 11.07 -3.39 -13.74
CA SER A 186 9.66 -3.74 -13.94
C SER A 186 9.43 -5.26 -13.88
N THR A 187 10.33 -6.05 -14.47
CA THR A 187 10.24 -7.52 -14.47
C THR A 187 10.44 -8.06 -13.05
N LYS A 188 11.45 -7.59 -12.31
CA LYS A 188 11.66 -8.01 -10.91
C LYS A 188 10.49 -7.65 -10.00
N VAL A 189 9.91 -6.47 -10.17
CA VAL A 189 8.73 -6.05 -9.41
C VAL A 189 7.52 -6.90 -9.79
N ASN A 190 7.32 -7.18 -11.08
CA ASN A 190 6.25 -8.05 -11.55
C ASN A 190 6.38 -9.48 -11.01
N ASP A 191 7.58 -10.07 -11.07
CA ASP A 191 7.86 -11.42 -10.58
C ASP A 191 7.60 -11.50 -9.07
N PHE A 192 8.12 -10.54 -8.30
CA PHE A 192 7.88 -10.46 -6.85
C PHE A 192 6.40 -10.32 -6.51
N LEU A 193 5.67 -9.44 -7.20
CA LEU A 193 4.24 -9.23 -6.96
C LEU A 193 3.40 -10.44 -7.39
N THR A 194 3.80 -11.14 -8.46
CA THR A 194 3.12 -12.35 -8.93
C THR A 194 3.34 -13.52 -7.98
N ASP A 195 4.56 -13.70 -7.47
CA ASP A 195 4.88 -14.67 -6.42
C ASP A 195 4.13 -14.34 -5.12
N ALA A 196 4.13 -13.07 -4.71
CA ALA A 196 3.38 -12.60 -3.56
C ALA A 196 1.89 -12.87 -3.74
N ARG A 197 1.31 -12.60 -4.92
CA ARG A 197 -0.08 -12.91 -5.25
C ARG A 197 -0.37 -14.40 -5.13
N HIS A 198 0.49 -15.27 -5.67
CA HIS A 198 0.31 -16.72 -5.60
C HIS A 198 0.34 -17.24 -4.16
N VAL A 199 1.29 -16.78 -3.35
CA VAL A 199 1.42 -17.20 -1.96
C VAL A 199 0.28 -16.61 -1.12
N LEU A 200 0.05 -15.30 -1.19
CA LEU A 200 -0.91 -14.60 -0.35
C LEU A 200 -2.35 -14.96 -0.69
N SER A 201 -2.72 -15.11 -1.97
CA SER A 201 -4.10 -15.48 -2.35
C SER A 201 -4.53 -16.82 -1.77
N ALA A 202 -3.61 -17.80 -1.72
CA ALA A 202 -3.88 -19.11 -1.13
C ALA A 202 -4.20 -19.00 0.38
N TYR A 203 -3.39 -18.26 1.14
CA TYR A 203 -3.58 -18.13 2.60
C TYR A 203 -4.71 -17.17 2.99
N ILE A 204 -4.85 -16.04 2.30
CA ILE A 204 -5.85 -15.01 2.62
C ILE A 204 -7.27 -15.51 2.36
N ALA A 205 -7.47 -16.37 1.35
CA ALA A 205 -8.77 -17.00 1.11
C ALA A 205 -9.25 -17.84 2.31
N TRP A 206 -8.33 -18.44 3.07
CA TRP A 206 -8.66 -19.23 4.28
C TRP A 206 -8.95 -18.37 5.50
N VAL A 207 -8.44 -17.14 5.59
CA VAL A 207 -8.62 -16.25 6.75
C VAL A 207 -10.09 -16.03 7.12
N PRO A 208 -11.00 -15.61 6.21
CA PRO A 208 -12.41 -15.44 6.55
C PRO A 208 -13.08 -16.76 6.90
N ILE A 209 -12.76 -17.86 6.20
CA ILE A 209 -13.34 -19.18 6.47
C ILE A 209 -12.99 -19.66 7.88
N VAL A 210 -11.70 -19.61 8.24
CA VAL A 210 -11.22 -20.00 9.57
C VAL A 210 -11.80 -19.08 10.64
N SER A 211 -11.88 -17.78 10.37
CA SER A 211 -12.44 -16.80 11.31
C SER A 211 -13.94 -17.01 11.54
N TYR A 212 -14.70 -17.40 10.51
CA TYR A 212 -16.12 -17.76 10.63
C TYR A 212 -16.30 -19.03 11.45
N CYS A 213 -15.45 -20.05 11.22
CA CYS A 213 -15.46 -21.28 12.00
C CYS A 213 -15.14 -20.99 13.48
N VAL A 214 -14.08 -20.23 13.78
CA VAL A 214 -13.68 -19.91 15.16
C VAL A 214 -14.72 -19.02 15.84
N GLY A 215 -15.24 -18.01 15.15
CA GLY A 215 -16.29 -17.13 15.68
C GLY A 215 -17.60 -17.88 15.96
N GLY A 216 -18.04 -18.71 15.00
CA GLY A 216 -19.26 -19.52 15.14
C GLY A 216 -19.14 -20.61 16.21
N MET A 217 -18.01 -21.32 16.25
CA MET A 217 -17.73 -22.29 17.32
C MET A 217 -17.71 -21.60 18.69
N GLY A 218 -17.17 -20.39 18.79
CA GLY A 218 -17.19 -19.61 20.03
C GLY A 218 -18.60 -19.37 20.56
N VAL A 219 -19.54 -18.96 19.71
CA VAL A 219 -20.96 -18.78 20.09
C VAL A 219 -21.58 -20.12 20.52
N GLY A 220 -21.37 -21.18 19.75
CA GLY A 220 -21.87 -22.52 20.10
C GLY A 220 -21.35 -23.02 21.44
N LEU A 221 -20.07 -22.82 21.71
CA LEU A 221 -19.41 -23.12 22.97
C LEU A 221 -20.00 -22.32 24.15
N MET A 222 -20.39 -21.07 23.94
CA MET A 222 -21.05 -20.26 24.97
C MET A 222 -22.50 -20.67 25.21
N LEU A 223 -23.22 -21.19 24.21
CA LEU A 223 -24.55 -21.79 24.41
C LEU A 223 -24.49 -23.02 25.32
N LEU A 224 -23.39 -23.80 25.28
CA LEU A 224 -23.18 -24.92 26.22
C LEU A 224 -23.05 -24.45 27.68
N VAL A 225 -22.58 -23.21 27.93
CA VAL A 225 -22.59 -22.61 29.27
C VAL A 225 -24.03 -22.38 29.76
N VAL A 226 -24.92 -21.95 28.87
CA VAL A 226 -26.34 -21.75 29.19
C VAL A 226 -27.03 -23.08 29.46
N VAL A 227 -26.79 -24.08 28.60
CA VAL A 227 -27.39 -25.42 28.75
C VAL A 227 -26.93 -26.06 30.06
N SER A 228 -25.64 -25.98 30.40
CA SER A 228 -25.12 -26.50 31.66
C SER A 228 -25.67 -25.75 32.88
N ALA A 229 -25.82 -24.42 32.80
CA ALA A 229 -26.43 -23.61 33.86
C ALA A 229 -27.93 -23.86 34.04
N TYR A 230 -28.67 -24.08 32.95
CA TYR A 230 -30.12 -24.31 32.95
C TYR A 230 -30.47 -25.73 33.36
N CYS A 231 -29.87 -26.74 32.71
CA CYS A 231 -30.11 -28.16 32.98
C CYS A 231 -29.48 -28.63 34.29
N ARG A 232 -28.71 -27.77 34.97
CA ARG A 232 -27.99 -28.09 36.22
C ARG A 232 -27.21 -29.40 36.11
N CYS A 233 -26.58 -29.65 34.95
CA CYS A 233 -26.06 -30.96 34.59
C CYS A 233 -25.20 -31.55 35.73
N CYS A 234 -25.76 -32.55 36.42
CA CYS A 234 -25.20 -33.19 37.62
C CYS A 234 -24.07 -34.18 37.31
N VAL A 235 -23.44 -34.11 36.14
CA VAL A 235 -22.39 -35.06 35.75
C VAL A 235 -21.07 -34.60 36.37
N PRO A 236 -20.47 -35.36 37.30
CA PRO A 236 -19.38 -34.90 38.17
C PRO A 236 -18.08 -34.49 37.45
N HIS A 237 -17.95 -34.77 36.15
CA HIS A 237 -16.75 -34.46 35.35
C HIS A 237 -16.98 -33.50 34.18
N MET A 238 -18.24 -33.24 33.80
CA MET A 238 -18.55 -32.48 32.58
C MET A 238 -18.09 -31.01 32.62
N PRO A 239 -18.19 -30.27 33.76
CA PRO A 239 -17.64 -28.91 33.87
C PRO A 239 -16.12 -28.85 33.73
N TYR A 240 -15.39 -29.89 34.16
CA TYR A 240 -13.93 -29.95 34.03
C TYR A 240 -13.51 -30.20 32.58
N CYS A 241 -14.16 -31.13 31.89
CA CYS A 241 -13.91 -31.37 30.46
C CYS A 241 -14.22 -30.13 29.61
N LEU A 242 -15.35 -29.46 29.85
CA LEU A 242 -15.69 -28.21 29.16
C LEU A 242 -14.69 -27.09 29.46
N SER A 243 -14.19 -27.00 30.69
CA SER A 243 -13.16 -26.01 31.05
C SER A 243 -11.87 -26.22 30.27
N CYS A 244 -11.45 -27.48 30.04
CA CYS A 244 -10.31 -27.79 29.18
C CYS A 244 -10.55 -27.37 27.73
N VAL A 245 -11.76 -27.61 27.20
CA VAL A 245 -12.13 -27.17 25.85
C VAL A 245 -12.10 -25.64 25.76
N TYR A 246 -12.72 -24.92 26.69
CA TYR A 246 -12.69 -23.45 26.73
C TYR A 246 -11.27 -22.90 26.86
N TRP A 247 -10.39 -23.59 27.58
CA TRP A 247 -8.99 -23.18 27.71
C TRP A 247 -8.23 -23.28 26.38
N ILE A 248 -8.38 -24.38 25.63
CA ILE A 248 -7.75 -24.55 24.31
C ILE A 248 -8.21 -23.43 23.37
N PHE A 249 -9.53 -23.18 23.28
CA PHE A 249 -10.06 -22.11 22.45
C PHE A 249 -9.63 -20.72 22.93
N GLY A 250 -9.54 -20.51 24.24
CA GLY A 250 -9.04 -19.27 24.83
C GLY A 250 -7.57 -18.99 24.47
N ILE A 251 -6.71 -20.02 24.45
CA ILE A 251 -5.31 -19.92 23.98
C ILE A 251 -5.27 -19.52 22.50
N VAL A 252 -6.06 -20.19 21.65
CA VAL A 252 -6.11 -19.88 20.22
C VAL A 252 -6.56 -18.43 20.00
N CYS A 253 -7.63 -17.99 20.67
CA CYS A 253 -8.06 -16.59 20.59
C CYS A 253 -7.01 -15.62 21.12
N ALA A 254 -6.35 -15.91 22.25
CA ALA A 254 -5.32 -15.03 22.79
C ALA A 254 -4.09 -14.94 21.87
N LEU A 255 -3.68 -16.04 21.22
CA LEU A 255 -2.61 -16.04 20.23
C LEU A 255 -3.00 -15.23 18.98
N LEU A 256 -4.20 -15.45 18.45
CA LEU A 256 -4.71 -14.72 17.29
C LEU A 256 -4.90 -13.23 17.60
N ALA A 257 -5.17 -12.86 18.86
CA ALA A 257 -5.19 -11.48 19.30
C ALA A 257 -3.80 -10.83 19.19
N VAL A 258 -2.73 -11.53 19.62
CA VAL A 258 -1.35 -11.04 19.46
C VAL A 258 -1.03 -10.83 17.98
N VAL A 259 -1.31 -11.83 17.14
CA VAL A 259 -1.06 -11.72 15.69
C VAL A 259 -1.85 -10.57 15.08
N GLY A 260 -3.15 -10.48 15.34
CA GLY A 260 -4.02 -9.44 14.80
C GLY A 260 -3.62 -8.03 15.24
N THR A 261 -3.20 -7.85 16.50
CA THR A 261 -2.77 -6.54 17.02
C THR A 261 -1.39 -6.12 16.51
N VAL A 262 -0.48 -7.06 16.29
CA VAL A 262 0.81 -6.80 15.61
C VAL A 262 0.57 -6.40 14.15
N LEU A 263 -0.30 -7.13 13.43
CA LEU A 263 -0.68 -6.78 12.06
C LEU A 263 -1.36 -5.40 12.00
N ALA A 264 -2.22 -5.08 12.98
CA ALA A 264 -2.84 -3.77 13.08
C ALA A 264 -1.79 -2.67 13.27
N TYR A 265 -0.81 -2.88 14.14
CA TYR A 265 0.30 -1.95 14.33
C TYR A 265 1.11 -1.71 13.04
N LEU A 266 1.43 -2.79 12.31
CA LEU A 266 2.13 -2.68 11.03
C LEU A 266 1.30 -1.96 9.97
N ALA A 267 0.00 -2.26 9.87
CA ALA A 267 -0.90 -1.58 8.96
C ALA A 267 -1.01 -0.09 9.29
N MET A 268 -1.14 0.26 10.58
CA MET A 268 -1.16 1.67 11.01
C MET A 268 0.08 2.42 10.56
N ILE A 269 1.26 1.85 10.79
CA ILE A 269 2.54 2.43 10.37
C ILE A 269 2.61 2.59 8.85
N ALA A 270 2.32 1.52 8.10
CA ALA A 270 2.43 1.53 6.65
C ALA A 270 1.51 2.60 6.04
N CYS A 271 0.26 2.68 6.51
CA CYS A 271 -0.69 3.70 6.08
C CYS A 271 -0.27 5.13 6.50
N GLY A 272 0.34 5.27 7.67
CA GLY A 272 0.92 6.54 8.12
C GLY A 272 2.02 7.05 7.20
N GLU A 273 2.96 6.17 6.84
CA GLU A 273 4.07 6.50 5.93
C GLU A 273 3.59 6.85 4.51
N VAL A 274 2.58 6.15 3.99
CA VAL A 274 1.97 6.48 2.69
C VAL A 274 1.40 7.91 2.68
N GLN A 275 0.68 8.29 3.74
CA GLN A 275 0.09 9.62 3.82
C GLN A 275 1.15 10.72 4.00
N LEU A 276 2.23 10.45 4.75
CA LEU A 276 3.38 11.36 4.84
C LEU A 276 4.01 11.59 3.46
N GLN A 277 4.16 10.53 2.66
CA GLN A 277 4.71 10.64 1.29
C GLN A 277 3.81 11.49 0.38
N TYR A 278 2.49 11.28 0.43
CA TYR A 278 1.52 12.05 -0.35
C TYR A 278 1.56 13.55 -0.02
N HIS A 279 1.81 13.90 1.25
CA HIS A 279 1.97 15.29 1.69
C HIS A 279 3.42 15.79 1.66
N ARG A 280 4.38 15.01 1.15
CA ARG A 280 5.82 15.33 1.13
C ARG A 280 6.38 15.69 2.51
N GLN A 281 5.81 15.10 3.55
CA GLN A 281 6.21 15.31 4.93
C GLN A 281 7.38 14.40 5.31
N PRO A 282 8.18 14.79 6.32
CA PRO A 282 9.31 13.99 6.78
C PRO A 282 8.84 12.63 7.32
N GLY A 283 9.34 11.55 6.71
CA GLY A 283 9.00 10.16 7.02
C GLY A 283 10.04 9.20 6.43
N MET A 284 9.85 7.89 6.59
CA MET A 284 10.79 6.88 6.07
C MET A 284 10.91 6.94 4.55
N PHE A 285 9.80 7.16 3.84
CA PHE A 285 9.82 7.28 2.39
C PHE A 285 10.58 8.54 1.93
N GLN A 286 10.27 9.72 2.48
CA GLN A 286 10.90 10.96 2.05
C GLN A 286 12.37 11.10 2.48
N TRP A 287 12.75 10.59 3.65
CA TRP A 287 14.10 10.79 4.22
C TRP A 287 15.09 9.66 3.95
N TYR A 288 14.62 8.51 3.46
CA TYR A 288 15.49 7.39 3.12
C TYR A 288 15.21 6.87 1.72
N LEU A 289 13.95 6.53 1.39
CA LEU A 289 13.63 5.86 0.12
C LEU A 289 13.81 6.78 -1.10
N VAL A 290 13.41 8.05 -1.01
CA VAL A 290 13.62 9.05 -2.06
C VAL A 290 15.12 9.26 -2.33
N PRO A 291 15.95 9.61 -1.33
CA PRO A 291 17.41 9.69 -1.53
C PRO A 291 18.02 8.41 -2.10
N TYR A 292 17.60 7.24 -1.60
CA TYR A 292 18.14 5.94 -2.06
C TYR A 292 17.83 5.71 -3.53
N CYS A 293 16.60 6.02 -3.93
CA CYS A 293 16.17 5.97 -5.32
C CYS A 293 16.96 6.96 -6.19
N GLU A 294 17.16 8.20 -5.74
CA GLU A 294 17.92 9.22 -6.46
C GLU A 294 19.40 8.82 -6.64
N GLU A 295 20.05 8.24 -5.62
CA GLU A 295 21.44 7.79 -5.70
C GLU A 295 21.60 6.54 -6.59
N THR A 296 20.67 5.59 -6.48
CA THR A 296 20.72 4.31 -7.20
C THR A 296 20.50 4.50 -8.70
N PHE A 297 19.53 5.33 -9.08
CA PHE A 297 19.15 5.52 -10.48
C PHE A 297 19.75 6.78 -11.10
N GLN A 298 20.34 7.69 -10.30
CA GLN A 298 20.97 8.93 -10.74
C GLN A 298 20.10 9.75 -11.70
N PHE A 299 18.78 9.83 -11.42
CA PHE A 299 17.83 10.45 -12.34
C PHE A 299 18.14 11.91 -12.66
N ALA A 300 18.74 12.67 -11.73
CA ALA A 300 19.19 14.03 -11.99
C ALA A 300 20.25 14.08 -13.11
N LYS A 301 21.19 13.14 -13.12
CA LYS A 301 22.22 13.01 -14.15
C LYS A 301 21.60 12.61 -15.49
N ILE A 302 20.69 11.64 -15.48
CA ILE A 302 19.97 11.20 -16.68
C ILE A 302 19.14 12.34 -17.26
N ASN A 303 18.42 13.09 -16.43
CA ASN A 303 17.62 14.23 -16.88
C ASN A 303 18.51 15.34 -17.46
N GLN A 304 19.70 15.56 -16.90
CA GLN A 304 20.68 16.50 -17.45
C GLN A 304 21.24 16.00 -18.79
N GLU A 305 21.66 14.74 -18.89
CA GLU A 305 22.14 14.13 -20.13
C GLU A 305 21.06 14.19 -21.23
N VAL A 306 19.81 13.93 -20.88
CA VAL A 306 18.66 14.06 -21.78
C VAL A 306 18.50 15.50 -22.28
N ASN A 307 18.56 16.50 -21.39
CA ASN A 307 18.45 17.91 -21.78
C ASN A 307 19.64 18.37 -22.64
N ASP A 308 20.85 17.91 -22.34
CA ASP A 308 22.06 18.24 -23.09
C ASP A 308 22.02 17.61 -24.50
N VAL A 309 21.56 16.37 -24.61
CA VAL A 309 21.32 15.71 -25.91
C VAL A 309 20.21 16.44 -26.67
N GLU A 310 19.09 16.75 -26.02
CA GLU A 310 17.97 17.49 -26.64
C GLU A 310 18.47 18.80 -27.25
N LYS A 311 19.21 19.58 -26.47
CA LYS A 311 19.77 20.87 -26.88
C LYS A 311 20.83 20.75 -27.97
N THR A 312 21.73 19.77 -27.87
CA THR A 312 22.78 19.57 -28.88
C THR A 312 22.14 19.21 -30.22
N ARG A 313 21.14 18.33 -30.19
CA ARG A 313 20.43 17.87 -31.38
C ARG A 313 19.56 18.94 -32.01
N SER A 314 18.82 19.71 -31.21
CA SER A 314 18.03 20.84 -31.73
C SER A 314 18.92 21.91 -32.35
N ASN A 315 20.07 22.20 -31.75
CA ASN A 315 21.07 23.15 -32.27
C ASN A 315 21.71 22.62 -33.58
N GLU A 316 22.11 21.35 -33.65
CA GLU A 316 22.63 20.74 -34.88
C GLU A 316 21.63 20.78 -36.04
N ALA A 317 20.35 20.51 -35.76
CA ALA A 317 19.28 20.57 -36.74
C ALA A 317 19.03 22.00 -37.23
N CYS A 318 18.94 22.98 -36.32
CA CYS A 318 18.80 24.39 -36.71
C CYS A 318 20.05 24.93 -37.43
N LYS A 319 21.25 24.50 -37.05
CA LYS A 319 22.48 24.79 -37.79
C LYS A 319 22.46 24.23 -39.20
N THR A 320 21.86 23.06 -39.40
CA THR A 320 21.68 22.46 -40.73
C THR A 320 20.63 23.21 -41.53
N LEU A 321 19.51 23.61 -40.90
CA LEU A 321 18.49 24.45 -41.53
C LEU A 321 19.06 25.80 -41.98
N LEU A 322 19.87 26.45 -41.15
CA LEU A 322 20.55 27.72 -41.45
C LEU A 322 21.55 27.64 -42.63
N LYS A 323 21.96 26.44 -43.06
CA LYS A 323 22.73 26.28 -44.31
C LYS A 323 21.87 26.42 -45.56
N SER A 324 20.58 26.16 -45.44
CA SER A 324 19.62 26.08 -46.55
C SER A 324 18.53 27.16 -46.47
N CYS A 325 18.51 27.97 -45.41
CA CYS A 325 17.58 29.08 -45.22
C CYS A 325 18.31 30.40 -44.98
N ASP A 326 17.66 31.52 -45.30
CA ASP A 326 18.06 32.84 -44.85
C ASP A 326 16.81 33.71 -44.60
N ASN A 327 16.98 34.92 -44.07
CA ASN A 327 15.88 35.86 -43.81
C ASN A 327 15.65 36.86 -44.96
N ASP A 328 16.32 36.70 -46.10
CA ASP A 328 16.16 37.55 -47.29
C ASP A 328 15.05 36.99 -48.21
N PRO A 329 13.95 37.73 -48.40
CA PRO A 329 12.87 37.29 -49.27
C PRO A 329 13.23 37.27 -50.77
N LEU A 330 14.36 37.87 -51.19
CA LEU A 330 14.77 38.00 -52.59
C LEU A 330 15.95 37.06 -52.93
N MET A 331 16.01 36.62 -54.19
CA MET A 331 17.13 35.86 -54.75
C MET A 331 17.77 36.71 -55.84
N TYR A 332 18.76 37.54 -55.51
CA TYR A 332 19.47 38.40 -56.47
C TYR A 332 21.01 38.22 -56.38
N PRO A 333 21.78 38.43 -57.47
CA PRO A 333 22.94 37.60 -57.80
C PRO A 333 24.32 38.14 -57.34
N ALA A 334 25.27 37.20 -57.26
CA ALA A 334 26.71 37.37 -57.56
C ALA A 334 27.63 38.19 -56.63
N SER A 335 27.41 38.22 -55.32
CA SER A 335 28.51 38.50 -54.39
C SER A 335 28.50 37.56 -53.18
N VAL A 336 29.21 36.44 -53.34
CA VAL A 336 29.86 35.65 -52.27
C VAL A 336 29.05 35.52 -50.97
N GLY A 337 28.01 34.67 -50.95
CA GLY A 337 27.46 34.17 -49.69
C GLY A 337 26.00 33.73 -49.74
N SER A 338 25.77 32.45 -50.09
CA SER A 338 24.54 31.67 -49.88
C SER A 338 23.31 31.97 -50.77
N THR A 339 23.13 31.17 -51.83
CA THR A 339 21.86 30.98 -52.55
C THR A 339 20.95 30.02 -51.76
N SER A 340 20.42 30.44 -50.60
CA SER A 340 19.55 29.59 -49.79
C SER A 340 18.12 29.57 -50.37
N PRO A 341 17.54 28.39 -50.69
CA PRO A 341 16.20 28.28 -51.27
C PRO A 341 15.04 28.51 -50.29
N LEU A 342 15.31 28.52 -48.99
CA LEU A 342 14.30 28.64 -47.92
C LEU A 342 14.37 30.00 -47.22
N LEU A 343 13.22 30.46 -46.73
CA LEU A 343 13.10 31.55 -45.78
C LEU A 343 13.05 30.96 -44.36
N CYS A 344 14.00 31.33 -43.49
CA CYS A 344 14.08 30.75 -42.15
C CYS A 344 12.81 31.04 -41.33
N GLY A 345 12.24 29.98 -40.73
CA GLY A 345 11.10 30.13 -39.85
C GLY A 345 11.44 30.91 -38.59
N ASN A 346 10.48 31.68 -38.08
CA ASN A 346 10.62 32.57 -36.91
C ASN A 346 11.77 33.59 -37.01
N GLY A 347 12.38 33.78 -38.18
CA GLY A 347 13.44 34.76 -38.37
C GLY A 347 14.77 34.38 -37.71
N ILE A 348 15.00 33.08 -37.43
CA ILE A 348 16.21 32.65 -36.71
C ILE A 348 17.48 33.07 -37.44
N THR A 349 18.50 33.50 -36.68
CA THR A 349 19.81 33.90 -37.23
C THR A 349 20.96 33.06 -36.71
N SER A 350 20.73 32.38 -35.58
CA SER A 350 21.70 31.53 -34.92
C SER A 350 21.06 30.21 -34.50
N ALA A 351 21.87 29.17 -34.41
CA ALA A 351 21.39 27.85 -34.02
C ALA A 351 21.03 27.75 -32.52
N ASP A 352 21.52 28.70 -31.70
CA ASP A 352 21.23 28.79 -30.27
C ASP A 352 19.78 29.22 -29.98
N GLU A 353 19.08 29.76 -30.99
CA GLU A 353 17.64 30.09 -30.92
C GLU A 353 16.74 28.84 -30.97
N CYS A 354 17.32 27.64 -31.05
CA CYS A 354 16.65 26.34 -30.94
C CYS A 354 17.13 25.57 -29.71
N PRO A 355 16.74 25.96 -28.48
CA PRO A 355 17.25 25.35 -27.25
C PRO A 355 16.72 23.94 -26.97
N ASP A 356 15.61 23.55 -27.60
CA ASP A 356 14.92 22.28 -27.41
C ASP A 356 14.24 21.80 -28.72
N LEU A 357 13.74 20.56 -28.71
CA LEU A 357 13.12 19.96 -29.89
C LEU A 357 11.81 20.65 -30.28
N GLU A 358 11.07 21.20 -29.32
CA GLU A 358 9.81 21.90 -29.56
C GLU A 358 10.04 23.21 -30.32
N SER A 359 11.01 24.00 -29.89
CA SER A 359 11.46 25.23 -30.54
C SER A 359 11.96 24.95 -31.96
N MET A 360 12.74 23.88 -32.13
CA MET A 360 13.21 23.44 -33.44
C MET A 360 12.04 23.05 -34.36
N VAL A 361 11.05 22.29 -33.88
CA VAL A 361 9.85 21.92 -34.66
C VAL A 361 9.04 23.16 -35.04
N SER A 362 8.93 24.13 -34.14
CA SER A 362 8.26 25.42 -34.40
C SER A 362 8.95 26.18 -35.54
N VAL A 363 10.28 26.28 -35.49
CA VAL A 363 11.09 26.91 -36.56
C VAL A 363 10.92 26.19 -37.89
N ILE A 364 10.97 24.86 -37.91
CA ILE A 364 10.78 24.08 -39.14
C ILE A 364 9.38 24.32 -39.72
N ARG A 365 8.32 24.27 -38.90
CA ARG A 365 6.95 24.53 -39.37
C ARG A 365 6.75 25.95 -39.89
N ALA A 366 7.47 26.92 -39.32
CA ALA A 366 7.43 28.32 -39.75
C ALA A 366 8.30 28.59 -40.99
N THR A 367 9.18 27.66 -41.38
CA THR A 367 10.06 27.80 -42.54
C THR A 367 9.25 27.68 -43.83
N ARG A 368 9.58 28.54 -44.81
CA ARG A 368 8.88 28.60 -46.09
C ARG A 368 9.84 28.49 -47.26
N VAL A 369 9.36 27.95 -48.38
CA VAL A 369 10.09 27.98 -49.64
C VAL A 369 9.93 29.35 -50.28
N LYS A 370 11.03 29.98 -50.71
CA LYS A 370 10.98 31.32 -51.30
C LYS A 370 10.26 31.32 -52.65
N ALA A 371 9.44 32.34 -52.89
CA ALA A 371 8.74 32.54 -54.18
C ALA A 371 9.70 32.57 -55.38
N ALA A 372 10.91 33.10 -55.18
CA ALA A 372 11.92 33.26 -56.22
C ALA A 372 12.50 31.93 -56.76
N THR A 373 12.33 30.82 -56.02
CA THR A 373 12.77 29.49 -56.48
C THR A 373 11.84 28.91 -57.56
N ALA A 374 10.64 29.48 -57.74
CA ALA A 374 9.58 28.97 -58.62
C ALA A 374 9.20 27.49 -58.39
N ALA A 375 9.55 26.91 -57.23
CA ALA A 375 9.26 25.53 -56.88
C ALA A 375 7.82 25.33 -56.37
N CYS A 376 7.20 26.40 -55.84
CA CYS A 376 5.86 26.34 -55.25
C CYS A 376 4.74 26.15 -56.31
N PRO A 377 3.61 25.51 -55.93
CA PRO A 377 2.51 25.21 -56.86
C PRO A 377 1.81 26.47 -57.42
N VAL A 378 1.86 27.59 -56.69
CA VAL A 378 1.38 28.89 -57.18
C VAL A 378 2.58 29.75 -57.57
N ALA A 379 2.62 30.17 -58.85
CA ALA A 379 3.70 30.98 -59.37
C ALA A 379 3.87 32.29 -58.58
N ASN A 380 5.12 32.67 -58.30
CA ASN A 380 5.50 33.88 -57.54
C ASN A 380 4.96 33.98 -56.11
N GLN A 381 4.57 32.87 -55.48
CA GLN A 381 4.20 32.82 -54.06
C GLN A 381 5.12 31.90 -53.27
N SER A 382 5.41 32.28 -52.02
CA SER A 382 6.07 31.37 -51.06
C SER A 382 5.06 30.35 -50.57
N CYS A 383 5.49 29.10 -50.44
CA CYS A 383 4.68 28.01 -49.89
C CYS A 383 5.33 27.44 -48.64
N THR A 384 4.52 26.78 -47.81
CA THR A 384 5.04 26.06 -46.64
C THR A 384 5.85 24.84 -47.06
N LEU A 385 6.74 24.35 -46.18
CA LEU A 385 7.42 23.07 -46.43
C LEU A 385 6.41 21.93 -46.66
N LEU A 386 5.29 21.93 -45.93
CA LEU A 386 4.22 20.93 -46.07
C LEU A 386 3.60 20.93 -47.48
N GLU A 387 3.24 22.11 -47.98
CA GLU A 387 2.70 22.26 -49.33
C GLU A 387 3.74 21.89 -50.40
N CYS A 388 5.01 22.24 -50.17
CA CYS A 388 6.07 21.91 -51.12
C CYS A 388 6.35 20.41 -51.17
N ALA A 389 6.42 19.72 -50.03
CA ALA A 389 6.63 18.28 -49.99
C ALA A 389 5.52 17.49 -50.72
N ALA A 390 4.30 18.01 -50.77
CA ALA A 390 3.19 17.40 -51.50
C ALA A 390 3.15 17.80 -52.98
N ASN A 391 3.31 19.09 -53.28
CA ASN A 391 2.89 19.69 -54.55
C ASN A 391 3.95 20.57 -55.23
N CYS A 392 5.22 20.56 -54.80
CA CYS A 392 6.26 21.32 -55.49
C CYS A 392 6.53 20.80 -56.92
N THR A 393 6.80 21.72 -57.83
CA THR A 393 7.07 21.45 -59.26
C THR A 393 8.48 20.95 -59.52
N GLN A 394 9.44 21.24 -58.63
CA GLN A 394 10.80 20.72 -58.67
C GLN A 394 10.99 19.54 -57.72
N ASP A 395 11.53 18.44 -58.23
CA ASP A 395 11.81 17.23 -57.45
C ASP A 395 12.79 17.50 -56.29
N THR A 396 13.83 18.29 -56.53
CA THR A 396 14.82 18.66 -55.50
C THR A 396 14.22 19.47 -54.35
N GLY A 397 13.30 20.39 -54.64
CA GLY A 397 12.58 21.16 -53.62
C GLY A 397 11.60 20.29 -52.83
N ARG A 398 10.96 19.33 -53.51
CA ARG A 398 10.05 18.36 -52.90
C ARG A 398 10.78 17.39 -51.96
N GLU A 399 11.91 16.84 -52.41
CA GLU A 399 12.76 15.96 -51.59
C GLU A 399 13.31 16.68 -50.36
N LEU A 400 13.86 17.88 -50.54
CA LEU A 400 14.37 18.70 -49.43
C LEU A 400 13.28 19.03 -48.41
N ALA A 401 12.08 19.42 -48.88
CA ALA A 401 10.97 19.73 -48.00
C ALA A 401 10.46 18.48 -47.27
N ALA A 402 10.42 17.33 -47.94
CA ALA A 402 10.03 16.05 -47.34
C ALA A 402 11.04 15.61 -46.26
N GLU A 403 12.35 15.72 -46.52
CA GLU A 403 13.40 15.38 -45.57
C GLU A 403 13.33 16.25 -44.30
N ILE A 404 13.18 17.58 -44.45
CA ILE A 404 13.06 18.50 -43.32
C ILE A 404 11.80 18.22 -42.49
N LEU A 405 10.66 17.93 -43.13
CA LEU A 405 9.43 17.57 -42.43
C LEU A 405 9.55 16.22 -41.71
N GLN A 406 10.29 15.28 -42.28
CA GLN A 406 10.56 13.99 -41.64
C GLN A 406 11.34 14.18 -40.33
N VAL A 407 12.38 15.04 -40.35
CA VAL A 407 13.14 15.40 -39.15
C VAL A 407 12.25 16.09 -38.10
N ALA A 408 11.38 17.01 -38.52
CA ALA A 408 10.43 17.65 -37.61
C ALA A 408 9.41 16.66 -37.00
N ALA A 409 8.92 15.70 -37.78
CA ALA A 409 8.04 14.65 -37.28
C ALA A 409 8.74 13.78 -36.23
N TYR A 410 9.99 13.40 -36.47
CA TYR A 410 10.79 12.65 -35.50
C TYR A 410 11.03 13.44 -34.22
N ALA A 411 11.44 14.70 -34.31
CA ALA A 411 11.66 15.54 -33.14
C ALA A 411 10.40 15.77 -32.33
N ASN A 412 9.24 15.94 -33.00
CA ASN A 412 7.96 16.06 -32.33
C ASN A 412 7.60 14.76 -31.58
N ASN A 413 7.82 13.60 -32.18
CA ASN A 413 7.58 12.32 -31.50
C ASN A 413 8.57 12.09 -30.36
N ALA A 414 9.84 12.43 -30.53
CA ALA A 414 10.85 12.36 -29.48
C ALA A 414 10.52 13.29 -28.30
N SER A 415 10.04 14.51 -28.57
CA SER A 415 9.55 15.44 -27.54
C SER A 415 8.36 14.86 -26.76
N ILE A 416 7.41 14.23 -27.46
CA ILE A 416 6.29 13.52 -26.83
C ILE A 416 6.81 12.36 -25.97
N ALA A 417 7.73 11.53 -26.47
CA ALA A 417 8.34 10.45 -25.71
C ALA A 417 9.03 10.97 -24.44
N LEU A 418 9.78 12.07 -24.55
CA LEU A 418 10.44 12.75 -23.44
C LEU A 418 9.44 13.21 -22.37
N SER A 419 8.28 13.71 -22.78
CA SER A 419 7.22 14.15 -21.87
C SER A 419 6.64 13.01 -21.04
N TYR A 420 6.66 11.78 -21.56
CA TYR A 420 6.30 10.56 -20.83
C TYR A 420 7.45 10.05 -19.95
N ALA A 421 8.70 10.20 -20.40
CA ALA A 421 9.88 9.74 -19.67
C ALA A 421 10.25 10.63 -18.47
N ARG A 422 10.18 11.96 -18.62
CA ARG A 422 10.59 12.93 -17.58
C ARG A 422 9.93 12.70 -16.21
N PRO A 423 8.60 12.44 -16.11
CA PRO A 423 7.98 12.11 -14.83
C PRO A 423 8.53 10.83 -14.18
N LEU A 424 8.97 9.84 -14.97
CA LEU A 424 9.56 8.59 -14.47
C LEU A 424 10.98 8.77 -13.91
N LEU A 425 11.61 9.91 -14.21
CA LEU A 425 12.89 10.33 -13.65
C LEU A 425 12.73 11.09 -12.32
N ASP A 426 11.51 11.18 -11.77
CA ASP A 426 11.29 11.69 -10.43
C ASP A 426 10.92 10.53 -9.49
N CYS A 427 11.80 10.27 -8.51
CA CYS A 427 11.56 9.25 -7.50
C CYS A 427 10.26 9.49 -6.73
N ASN A 428 9.89 10.75 -6.48
CA ASN A 428 8.65 11.06 -5.79
C ASN A 428 7.42 10.64 -6.62
N PHE A 429 7.47 10.87 -7.93
CA PHE A 429 6.40 10.46 -8.84
C PHE A 429 6.30 8.92 -8.93
N VAL A 430 7.44 8.23 -9.04
CA VAL A 430 7.47 6.76 -9.06
C VAL A 430 6.90 6.18 -7.78
N LEU A 431 7.31 6.71 -6.62
CA LEU A 431 6.79 6.27 -5.32
C LEU A 431 5.30 6.57 -5.17
N ASP A 432 4.82 7.76 -5.54
CA ASP A 432 3.39 8.07 -5.47
C ASP A 432 2.55 7.14 -6.33
N LYS A 433 3.03 6.81 -7.53
CA LYS A 433 2.35 5.84 -8.37
C LYS A 433 2.31 4.47 -7.69
N LEU A 434 3.42 3.96 -7.18
CA LEU A 434 3.45 2.67 -6.49
C LEU A 434 2.55 2.64 -5.24
N LEU A 435 2.56 3.72 -4.44
CA LEU A 435 1.79 3.82 -3.20
C LEU A 435 0.31 4.14 -3.43
N GLY A 436 -0.08 4.66 -4.60
CA GLY A 436 -1.48 4.88 -4.97
C GLY A 436 -2.32 3.60 -5.00
N ALA A 437 -1.70 2.42 -5.06
CA ALA A 437 -2.40 1.14 -4.90
C ALA A 437 -2.84 0.86 -3.45
N MET A 438 -2.37 1.64 -2.48
CA MET A 438 -2.71 1.53 -1.06
C MET A 438 -3.91 2.41 -0.65
N ASP A 439 -4.72 2.90 -1.59
CA ASP A 439 -5.91 3.72 -1.27
C ASP A 439 -6.88 3.03 -0.28
N ASP A 440 -6.93 1.71 -0.26
CA ASP A 440 -7.72 0.89 0.69
C ASP A 440 -7.06 0.73 2.07
N CYS A 441 -6.07 1.55 2.41
CA CYS A 441 -5.30 1.41 3.66
C CYS A 441 -6.18 1.49 4.92
N ASN A 442 -7.26 2.27 4.88
CA ASN A 442 -8.18 2.40 5.99
C ASN A 442 -8.93 1.10 6.30
N ASP A 443 -9.28 0.33 5.27
CA ASP A 443 -9.97 -0.96 5.43
C ASP A 443 -9.00 -2.03 5.97
N LEU A 444 -7.74 -2.01 5.53
CA LEU A 444 -6.70 -2.87 6.09
C LEU A 444 -6.45 -2.58 7.58
N LYS A 445 -6.31 -1.30 7.94
CA LYS A 445 -6.15 -0.84 9.33
C LYS A 445 -7.35 -1.21 10.19
N THR A 446 -8.55 -0.94 9.70
CA THR A 446 -9.79 -1.21 10.44
C THR A 446 -10.02 -2.71 10.60
N GLY A 447 -9.83 -3.49 9.53
CA GLY A 447 -10.00 -4.94 9.54
C GLY A 447 -9.06 -5.65 10.51
N THR A 448 -7.77 -5.33 10.47
CA THR A 448 -6.76 -5.90 11.40
C THR A 448 -7.05 -5.54 12.86
N MET A 449 -7.44 -4.29 13.14
CA MET A 449 -7.75 -3.82 14.50
C MET A 449 -9.03 -4.48 15.06
N MET A 450 -10.09 -4.59 14.25
CA MET A 450 -11.32 -5.30 14.61
C MET A 450 -11.03 -6.77 14.91
N LEU A 451 -10.23 -7.42 14.07
CA LEU A 451 -9.85 -8.82 14.23
C LEU A 451 -9.04 -9.05 15.52
N GLY A 452 -8.00 -8.25 15.76
CA GLY A 452 -7.19 -8.33 16.98
C GLY A 452 -8.01 -8.08 18.25
N THR A 453 -8.88 -7.07 18.23
CA THR A 453 -9.78 -6.75 19.35
C THR A 453 -10.80 -7.86 19.58
N GLY A 454 -11.43 -8.37 18.52
CA GLY A 454 -12.40 -9.46 18.60
C GLY A 454 -11.80 -10.72 19.22
N PHE A 455 -10.59 -11.10 18.80
CA PHE A 455 -9.89 -12.25 19.38
C PHE A 455 -9.45 -12.03 20.84
N PHE A 456 -9.01 -10.82 21.20
CA PHE A 456 -8.67 -10.48 22.58
C PHE A 456 -9.89 -10.61 23.51
N VAL A 457 -11.01 -10.03 23.09
CA VAL A 457 -12.31 -10.12 23.78
C VAL A 457 -12.78 -11.57 23.85
N GLY A 458 -12.55 -12.36 22.79
CA GLY A 458 -12.82 -13.80 22.76
C GLY A 458 -12.03 -14.57 23.83
N GLY A 459 -10.74 -14.30 23.98
CA GLY A 459 -9.93 -14.92 25.03
C GLY A 459 -10.45 -14.64 26.45
N LEU A 460 -10.88 -13.40 26.71
CA LEU A 460 -11.51 -13.03 27.98
C LEU A 460 -12.85 -13.72 28.21
N MET A 461 -13.67 -13.82 27.15
CA MET A 461 -14.93 -14.53 27.18
C MET A 461 -14.74 -16.01 27.56
N PHE A 462 -13.74 -16.69 26.98
CA PHE A 462 -13.41 -18.07 27.37
C PHE A 462 -12.89 -18.16 28.82
N GLY A 463 -12.11 -17.18 29.29
CA GLY A 463 -11.71 -17.09 30.70
C GLY A 463 -12.90 -16.97 31.67
N LEU A 464 -13.89 -16.15 31.31
CA LEU A 464 -15.13 -16.03 32.07
C LEU A 464 -15.96 -17.33 32.03
N ALA A 465 -16.02 -18.01 30.89
CA ALA A 465 -16.70 -19.31 30.77
C ALA A 465 -16.09 -20.37 31.69
N ILE A 466 -14.75 -20.43 31.77
CA ILE A 466 -14.03 -21.30 32.71
C ILE A 466 -14.39 -20.96 34.17
N TYR A 467 -14.40 -19.67 34.52
CA TYR A 467 -14.81 -19.23 35.86
C TYR A 467 -16.25 -19.64 36.20
N ILE A 468 -17.18 -19.47 35.26
CA ILE A 468 -18.58 -19.89 35.42
C ILE A 468 -18.67 -21.40 35.64
N MET A 469 -17.91 -22.21 34.90
CA MET A 469 -17.90 -23.68 35.05
C MET A 469 -17.37 -24.12 36.42
N PHE A 470 -16.25 -23.55 36.88
CA PHE A 470 -15.67 -23.88 38.18
C PHE A 470 -16.54 -23.41 39.36
N ARG A 471 -17.15 -22.23 39.28
CA ARG A 471 -18.06 -21.74 40.34
C ARG A 471 -19.41 -22.44 40.30
N GLY A 472 -19.91 -22.69 39.10
CA GLY A 472 -21.14 -23.41 38.84
C GLY A 472 -21.11 -24.81 39.42
N SER A 473 -20.01 -25.56 39.25
CA SER A 473 -19.88 -26.92 39.79
C SER A 473 -20.08 -26.98 41.32
N CYS A 474 -19.59 -25.98 42.05
CA CYS A 474 -19.75 -25.87 43.51
C CYS A 474 -21.19 -25.46 43.92
N ILE A 475 -21.85 -24.61 43.13
CA ILE A 475 -23.17 -24.07 43.46
C ILE A 475 -24.29 -25.04 43.04
N TRP A 476 -24.17 -25.65 41.87
CA TRP A 476 -25.16 -26.57 41.31
C TRP A 476 -25.18 -27.92 42.02
N GLY A 477 -24.01 -28.44 42.42
CA GLY A 477 -23.88 -29.72 43.15
C GLY A 477 -24.48 -29.72 44.56
N SER A 478 -24.65 -28.56 45.20
CA SER A 478 -25.17 -28.47 46.58
C SER A 478 -26.67 -28.75 46.74
N THR A 479 -27.41 -28.90 45.64
CA THR A 479 -28.89 -28.98 45.67
C THR A 479 -29.45 -30.40 45.58
N SER A 480 -28.70 -31.37 45.07
CA SER A 480 -29.17 -32.75 44.90
C SER A 480 -29.21 -33.54 46.21
N VAL A 481 -28.35 -33.22 47.17
CA VAL A 481 -28.29 -33.93 48.46
C VAL A 481 -29.50 -33.64 49.35
N THR A 482 -30.03 -32.41 49.32
CA THR A 482 -31.19 -32.00 50.14
C THR A 482 -32.53 -32.59 49.70
N THR A 483 -32.63 -33.16 48.49
CA THR A 483 -33.89 -33.78 48.03
C THR A 483 -33.94 -35.27 48.40
N THR A 484 -32.79 -35.93 48.55
CA THR A 484 -32.74 -37.35 48.94
C THR A 484 -32.91 -37.55 50.44
N GLU A 485 -32.49 -36.60 51.29
CA GLU A 485 -32.73 -36.68 52.74
C GLU A 485 -34.17 -36.32 53.16
N ARG A 486 -35.00 -35.77 52.26
CA ARG A 486 -36.41 -35.48 52.56
C ARG A 486 -37.36 -36.62 52.14
N MET A 487 -36.82 -37.73 51.66
CA MET A 487 -37.53 -38.98 51.33
C MET A 487 -37.02 -40.18 52.14
N LYS A 488 -36.44 -39.94 53.32
CA LYS A 488 -36.20 -40.98 54.32
C LYS A 488 -36.96 -40.67 55.60
#